data_AF-W6W9R0-F1
#
_entry.id   AF-W6W9R0-F1
#
_cell.length_a   1.000
_cell.length_b   1.000
_cell.length_c   1.000
_cell.angle_alpha   90.00
_cell.angle_beta   90.00
_cell.angle_gamma   90.00
#
_symmetry.space_group_name_H-M   'P 1'
#
loop_
_entity.id
_entity.type
_entity.pdbx_description
1 polymer ?
#
loop_
_entity_poly.entity_id
_entity_poly.type
_entity_poly.pdbx_seq_one_letter_code
_entity_poly.pdbx_strand_id
1 'polypeptide(L)'
;MPLALIRREVLEQKQLAVAMKTVYATQKSASNNIIVSHANGVAINFECAPEETFQILPEDGLIVHATHFQSSVALTKLLDKGVANIPDSLYRDIRVRDLLKPHLGVITPDIVKTALFDDFEDPSSVCRPPRPSL
;
A
#
# COMPACT_ATOMS: atom_id res chain seq x y z
N MET A 1 -0.21 -18.66 -2.91
CA MET A 1 1.16 -18.40 -3.41
C MET A 1 1.90 -17.44 -2.47
N PRO A 2 3.20 -17.68 -2.19
CA PRO A 2 4.05 -16.72 -1.49
C PRO A 2 4.04 -15.33 -2.13
N LEU A 3 3.99 -14.29 -1.31
CA LEU A 3 3.81 -12.90 -1.77
C LEU A 3 4.94 -12.41 -2.70
N ALA A 4 6.16 -12.88 -2.47
CA ALA A 4 7.32 -12.56 -3.32
C ALA A 4 7.14 -13.08 -4.75
N LEU A 5 6.54 -14.27 -4.92
CA LEU A 5 6.29 -14.85 -6.25
C LEU A 5 5.19 -14.07 -6.98
N ILE A 6 4.13 -13.63 -6.29
CA ILE A 6 3.09 -12.75 -6.88
C ILE A 6 3.74 -11.48 -7.43
N ARG A 7 4.58 -10.80 -6.63
CA ARG A 7 5.26 -9.58 -7.08
C ARG A 7 6.17 -9.82 -8.28
N ARG A 8 6.89 -10.95 -8.28
CA ARG A 8 7.74 -11.33 -9.40
C ARG A 8 6.94 -11.56 -10.67
N GLU A 9 5.88 -12.37 -10.60
CA GLU A 9 5.01 -12.66 -11.74
C GLU A 9 4.38 -11.38 -12.29
N VAL A 10 3.94 -10.46 -11.43
CA VAL A 10 3.39 -9.15 -11.83
C VAL A 10 4.41 -8.36 -12.65
N LEU A 11 5.66 -8.27 -12.19
CA LEU A 11 6.72 -7.53 -12.87
C LEU A 11 7.18 -8.18 -14.19
N GLU A 12 6.91 -9.47 -14.38
CA GLU A 12 7.22 -10.19 -15.62
C GLU A 12 6.12 -10.04 -16.70
N GLN A 13 4.96 -9.50 -16.35
CA GLN A 13 3.88 -9.31 -17.32
C GLN A 13 4.11 -8.10 -18.23
N LYS A 14 3.91 -8.28 -19.54
CA LYS A 14 3.88 -7.19 -20.52
C LYS A 14 2.55 -6.45 -20.58
N GLN A 15 1.47 -7.11 -20.13
CA GLN A 15 0.11 -6.58 -20.20
C GLN A 15 -0.40 -6.27 -18.80
N LEU A 16 -0.81 -5.02 -18.57
CA LEU A 16 -1.32 -4.56 -17.28
C LEU A 16 -2.50 -5.40 -16.78
N ALA A 17 -3.41 -5.81 -17.68
CA ALA A 17 -4.55 -6.64 -17.33
C ALA A 17 -4.12 -8.00 -16.74
N VAL A 18 -3.04 -8.60 -17.25
CA VAL A 18 -2.52 -9.88 -16.73
C VAL A 18 -1.85 -9.64 -15.38
N ALA A 19 -1.05 -8.58 -15.23
CA ALA A 19 -0.47 -8.19 -13.94
C ALA A 19 -1.54 -8.00 -12.86
N MET A 20 -2.60 -7.24 -13.17
CA MET A 20 -3.72 -7.01 -12.26
C MET A 20 -4.48 -8.30 -11.95
N LYS A 21 -4.71 -9.17 -12.94
CA LYS A 21 -5.31 -10.51 -12.73
C LYS A 21 -4.46 -11.34 -11.77
N THR A 22 -3.13 -11.35 -11.92
CA THR A 22 -2.22 -12.09 -11.03
C THR A 22 -2.36 -11.62 -9.59
N VAL A 23 -2.48 -10.31 -9.35
CA VAL A 23 -2.74 -9.80 -8.00
C VAL A 23 -4.16 -10.15 -7.55
N TYR A 24 -5.18 -9.95 -8.38
CA TYR A 24 -6.57 -10.07 -7.97
C TYR A 24 -7.00 -11.52 -7.72
N ALA A 25 -6.70 -12.43 -8.66
CA ALA A 25 -7.27 -13.77 -8.69
C ALA A 25 -6.42 -14.85 -8.01
N THR A 26 -5.12 -14.62 -7.83
CA THR A 26 -4.27 -15.63 -7.19
C THR A 26 -4.51 -15.65 -5.69
N GLN A 27 -4.65 -16.82 -5.08
CA GLN A 27 -4.77 -16.95 -3.62
C GLN A 27 -3.44 -16.61 -2.93
N LYS A 28 -3.49 -15.84 -1.83
CA LYS A 28 -2.29 -15.36 -1.12
C LYS A 28 -1.99 -16.28 0.06
N SER A 29 -0.71 -16.43 0.39
CA SER A 29 -0.32 -17.16 1.61
C SER A 29 -0.55 -16.36 2.90
N ALA A 30 -0.68 -15.04 2.80
CA ALA A 30 -0.86 -14.13 3.93
C ALA A 30 -1.52 -12.82 3.46
N SER A 31 -2.02 -12.02 4.42
CA SER A 31 -2.53 -10.68 4.11
C SER A 31 -1.43 -9.76 3.60
N ASN A 32 -1.72 -8.92 2.61
CA ASN A 32 -0.84 -7.84 2.18
C ASN A 32 -1.59 -6.72 1.47
N ASN A 33 -0.89 -5.64 1.16
CA ASN A 33 -1.29 -4.69 0.14
C ASN A 33 -0.29 -4.73 -1.04
N ILE A 34 -0.79 -4.62 -2.27
CA ILE A 34 0.01 -4.51 -3.49
C ILE A 34 -0.55 -3.36 -4.34
N ILE A 35 0.27 -2.32 -4.56
CA ILE A 35 -0.05 -1.27 -5.53
C ILE A 35 0.55 -1.65 -6.87
N VAL A 36 -0.29 -1.71 -7.91
CA VAL A 36 0.17 -1.90 -9.30
C VAL A 36 -0.11 -0.61 -10.05
N SER A 37 0.92 -0.06 -10.69
CA SER A 37 0.80 1.14 -11.52
C SER A 37 1.40 0.93 -12.91
N HIS A 38 0.98 1.76 -13.85
CA HIS A 38 1.45 1.77 -15.24
C HIS A 38 1.78 3.20 -15.64
N ALA A 39 2.87 3.39 -16.39
CA ALA A 39 3.39 4.71 -16.77
C ALA A 39 2.37 5.59 -17.51
N ASN A 40 1.39 4.98 -18.19
CA ASN A 40 0.31 5.69 -18.91
C ASN A 40 -0.92 6.01 -18.02
N GLY A 41 -0.79 6.03 -16.69
CA GLY A 41 -1.78 6.67 -15.80
C GLY A 41 -2.80 5.75 -15.13
N VAL A 42 -2.51 4.45 -14.99
CA VAL A 42 -3.35 3.55 -14.17
C VAL A 42 -2.60 3.20 -12.89
N ALA A 43 -3.26 3.30 -11.74
CA ALA A 43 -2.76 2.83 -10.45
C ALA A 43 -3.92 2.31 -9.59
N ILE A 44 -3.76 1.12 -9.01
CA ILE A 44 -4.74 0.52 -8.09
C ILE A 44 -3.98 -0.12 -6.92
N ASN A 45 -4.44 0.12 -5.70
CA ASN A 45 -4.01 -0.65 -4.53
C ASN A 45 -4.96 -1.83 -4.34
N PHE A 46 -4.39 -3.02 -4.20
CA PHE A 46 -5.10 -4.24 -3.89
C PHE A 46 -4.82 -4.61 -2.44
N GLU A 47 -5.84 -4.51 -1.59
CA GLU A 47 -5.82 -5.06 -0.23
C GLU A 47 -6.19 -6.54 -0.32
N CYS A 48 -5.25 -7.42 0.01
CA CYS A 48 -5.40 -8.85 -0.18
C CYS A 48 -5.49 -9.55 1.18
N ALA A 49 -6.61 -10.22 1.42
CA ALA A 49 -6.68 -11.33 2.36
C ALA A 49 -6.27 -12.64 1.63
N PRO A 50 -6.06 -13.76 2.34
CA PRO A 50 -5.69 -15.03 1.69
C PRO A 50 -6.62 -15.41 0.53
N GLU A 51 -7.94 -15.26 0.70
CA GLU A 51 -8.96 -15.68 -0.28
C GLU A 51 -9.70 -14.52 -0.95
N GLU A 52 -9.50 -13.29 -0.49
CA GLU A 52 -10.25 -12.12 -0.96
C GLU A 52 -9.33 -10.99 -1.35
N THR A 53 -9.78 -10.13 -2.26
CA THR A 53 -9.02 -8.95 -2.67
C THR A 53 -9.96 -7.79 -2.89
N PHE A 54 -9.61 -6.66 -2.27
CA PHE A 54 -10.37 -5.42 -2.30
C PHE A 54 -9.54 -4.34 -2.98
N GLN A 55 -10.20 -3.46 -3.73
CA GLN A 55 -9.52 -2.41 -4.47
C GLN A 55 -9.68 -1.08 -3.75
N ILE A 56 -8.59 -0.32 -3.65
CA ILE A 56 -8.59 1.09 -3.34
C ILE A 56 -8.13 1.83 -4.60
N LEU A 57 -8.97 2.76 -5.04
CA LEU A 57 -8.69 3.62 -6.19
C LEU A 57 -8.01 4.91 -5.72
N PRO A 58 -7.20 5.56 -6.57
CA PRO A 58 -6.65 6.87 -6.26
C PRO A 58 -7.76 7.91 -6.04
N GLU A 59 -7.51 8.84 -5.13
CA GLU A 59 -8.33 10.03 -4.91
C GLU A 59 -7.53 11.24 -5.44
N ASP A 60 -8.13 12.04 -6.31
CA ASP A 60 -7.47 13.18 -6.96
C ASP A 60 -6.12 12.83 -7.63
N GLY A 61 -6.02 11.61 -8.18
CA GLY A 61 -4.79 11.11 -8.81
C GLY A 61 -3.69 10.68 -7.83
N LEU A 62 -3.97 10.64 -6.53
CA LEU A 62 -3.04 10.22 -5.48
C LEU A 62 -3.54 8.97 -4.75
N ILE A 63 -2.64 8.01 -4.57
CA ILE A 63 -2.87 6.84 -3.73
C ILE A 63 -1.73 6.71 -2.73
N VAL A 64 -2.08 6.67 -1.46
CA VAL A 64 -1.18 6.48 -0.32
C VAL A 64 -1.79 5.40 0.55
N HIS A 65 -0.97 4.47 1.02
CA HIS A 65 -1.44 3.36 1.83
C HIS A 65 -0.36 2.92 2.82
N ALA A 66 -0.77 2.56 4.02
CA ALA A 66 0.09 1.93 5.02
C ALA A 66 -0.12 0.41 5.00
N THR A 67 -0.47 -0.20 6.13
CA THR A 67 -0.58 -1.66 6.28
C THR A 67 -1.99 -2.12 6.69
N HIS A 68 -2.84 -1.22 7.18
CA HIS A 68 -4.20 -1.52 7.63
C HIS A 68 -5.18 -1.55 6.45
N PHE A 69 -6.33 -2.19 6.61
CA PHE A 69 -7.41 -2.15 5.60
C PHE A 69 -8.11 -0.78 5.58
N GLN A 70 -8.35 -0.23 4.39
CA GLN A 70 -9.10 1.00 4.15
C GLN A 70 -10.40 0.74 3.38
N SER A 71 -10.50 -0.39 2.68
CA SER A 71 -11.71 -0.71 1.91
C SER A 71 -12.89 -0.84 2.85
N SER A 72 -13.96 -0.09 2.59
CA SER A 72 -15.21 -0.19 3.36
C SER A 72 -15.78 -1.61 3.36
N VAL A 73 -15.62 -2.34 2.25
CA VAL A 73 -16.01 -3.75 2.14
C VAL A 73 -15.13 -4.63 3.02
N ALA A 74 -13.80 -4.42 3.00
CA ALA A 74 -12.89 -5.18 3.86
C ALA A 74 -13.18 -4.91 5.34
N LEU A 75 -13.33 -3.65 5.72
CA LEU A 75 -13.63 -3.21 7.09
C LEU A 75 -14.97 -3.73 7.62
N THR A 76 -15.94 -3.99 6.73
CA THR A 76 -17.22 -4.59 7.12
C THR A 76 -17.11 -6.09 7.36
N LYS A 77 -16.22 -6.78 6.64
CA LYS A 77 -16.17 -8.25 6.60
C LYS A 77 -15.05 -8.85 7.43
N LEU A 78 -13.93 -8.16 7.55
CA LEU A 78 -12.68 -8.67 8.08
C LEU A 78 -12.33 -7.97 9.39
N LEU A 79 -11.76 -8.75 10.32
CA LEU A 79 -11.08 -8.21 11.48
C LEU A 79 -9.62 -7.95 11.13
N ASP A 80 -9.19 -6.69 11.14
CA ASP A 80 -7.80 -6.32 10.96
C ASP A 80 -6.97 -6.66 12.20
N LYS A 81 -6.35 -7.84 12.19
CA LYS A 81 -5.44 -8.29 13.26
C LYS A 81 -4.06 -7.64 13.20
N GLY A 82 -3.72 -6.97 12.09
CA GLY A 82 -2.40 -6.37 11.87
C GLY A 82 -2.17 -5.12 12.70
N VAL A 83 -3.22 -4.31 12.89
CA VAL A 83 -3.18 -3.04 13.65
C VAL A 83 -2.67 -3.23 15.07
N ALA A 84 -3.00 -4.35 15.73
CA ALA A 84 -2.50 -4.64 17.08
C ALA A 84 -0.96 -4.75 17.16
N ASN A 85 -0.31 -5.19 16.06
CA ASN A 85 1.14 -5.34 15.98
C ASN A 85 1.82 -4.11 15.35
N ILE A 86 1.09 -3.32 14.55
CA ILE A 86 1.59 -2.17 13.79
C ILE A 86 0.59 -1.01 13.91
N PRO A 87 0.39 -0.46 15.12
CA PRO A 87 -0.68 0.53 15.37
C PRO A 87 -0.45 1.85 14.63
N ASP A 88 0.82 2.20 14.41
CA ASP A 88 1.24 3.35 13.61
C ASP A 88 0.74 3.33 12.16
N SER A 89 0.32 2.17 11.67
CA SER A 89 -0.30 2.04 10.36
C SER A 89 -1.52 2.96 10.23
N LEU A 90 -2.21 3.27 11.33
CA LEU A 90 -3.44 4.08 11.35
C LEU A 90 -3.23 5.57 11.02
N TYR A 91 -2.00 6.08 11.12
CA TYR A 91 -1.73 7.50 10.85
C TYR A 91 -0.65 7.73 9.79
N ARG A 92 0.24 6.77 9.52
CA ARG A 92 1.37 7.01 8.60
C ARG A 92 0.91 7.26 7.16
N ASP A 93 -0.17 6.65 6.71
CA ASP A 93 -0.73 6.95 5.39
C ASP A 93 -1.36 8.35 5.36
N ILE A 94 -2.04 8.77 6.43
CA ILE A 94 -2.58 10.14 6.59
C ILE A 94 -1.42 11.15 6.52
N ARG A 95 -0.35 10.91 7.29
CA ARG A 95 0.87 11.73 7.27
C ARG A 95 1.44 11.89 5.88
N VAL A 96 1.70 10.79 5.18
CA VAL A 96 2.26 10.83 3.82
C VAL A 96 1.29 11.49 2.85
N ARG A 97 -0.03 11.24 2.97
CA ARG A 97 -1.04 11.87 2.13
C ARG A 97 -1.06 13.38 2.31
N ASP A 98 -1.06 13.87 3.55
CA ASP A 98 -1.07 15.30 3.86
C ASP A 98 0.20 16.01 3.38
N LEU A 99 1.34 15.32 3.39
CA LEU A 99 2.60 15.84 2.87
C LEU A 99 2.63 15.87 1.33
N LEU A 100 1.91 14.97 0.66
CA LEU A 100 1.88 14.89 -0.82
C LEU A 100 0.75 15.72 -1.46
N LYS A 101 -0.40 15.85 -0.78
CA LYS A 101 -1.60 16.51 -1.32
C LYS A 101 -1.38 17.97 -1.77
N PRO A 102 -0.57 18.80 -1.07
CA PRO A 102 -0.24 20.15 -1.55
C PRO A 102 0.53 20.19 -2.89
N HIS A 103 1.09 19.06 -3.32
CA HIS A 103 1.95 18.97 -4.50
C HIS A 103 1.31 18.21 -5.67
N LEU A 104 -0.01 17.95 -5.63
CA LEU A 104 -0.72 17.27 -6.73
C LEU A 104 -0.44 17.95 -8.08
N GLY A 105 -0.17 17.15 -9.10
CA GLY A 105 0.20 17.60 -10.45
C GLY A 105 1.67 17.99 -10.62
N VAL A 106 2.44 18.16 -9.54
CA VAL A 106 3.87 18.51 -9.57
C VAL A 106 4.73 17.62 -8.66
N ILE A 107 4.21 16.46 -8.26
CA ILE A 107 4.93 15.50 -7.41
C ILE A 107 6.19 15.03 -8.13
N THR A 108 7.34 15.25 -7.49
CA THR A 108 8.65 14.78 -7.94
C THR A 108 9.15 13.66 -7.02
N PRO A 109 10.15 12.88 -7.45
CA PRO A 109 10.80 11.89 -6.57
C PRO A 109 11.32 12.49 -5.26
N ASP A 110 11.79 13.74 -5.25
CA ASP A 110 12.31 14.38 -4.04
C ASP A 110 11.20 14.76 -3.06
N ILE A 111 10.04 15.22 -3.56
CA ILE A 111 8.84 15.43 -2.72
C ILE A 111 8.40 14.11 -2.08
N VAL A 112 8.40 13.02 -2.84
CA VAL A 112 8.08 11.68 -2.31
C VAL A 112 9.09 11.26 -1.25
N LYS A 113 10.39 11.45 -1.49
CA LYS A 113 11.43 11.14 -0.48
C LYS A 113 11.18 11.94 0.80
N THR A 114 10.96 13.26 0.70
CA THR A 114 10.69 14.10 1.88
C THR A 114 9.50 13.58 2.67
N ALA A 115 8.40 13.21 2.01
CA ALA A 115 7.24 12.62 2.69
C ALA A 115 7.56 11.27 3.36
N LEU A 116 8.39 10.43 2.72
CA LEU A 116 8.81 9.14 3.27
C LEU A 116 9.87 9.26 4.38
N PHE A 117 10.55 10.41 4.49
CA PHE A 117 11.51 10.74 5.55
C PHE A 117 10.85 11.42 6.77
N ASP A 118 9.52 11.58 6.79
CA ASP A 118 8.78 12.14 7.93
C ASP A 118 9.06 11.33 9.22
N ASP A 119 9.50 12.03 10.26
CA ASP A 119 9.95 11.49 11.54
C ASP A 119 8.91 11.69 12.67
N PHE A 120 7.71 12.16 12.32
CA PHE A 120 6.60 12.30 13.25
C PHE A 120 6.34 10.99 14.01
N GLU A 121 6.29 11.05 15.35
CA GLU A 121 6.12 9.91 16.26
C GLU A 121 7.27 8.88 16.24
N ASP A 122 8.52 9.27 15.97
CA ASP A 122 9.69 8.40 16.16
C ASP A 122 9.67 7.71 17.55
N PRO A 123 9.85 6.37 17.65
CA PRO A 123 10.31 5.41 16.62
C PRO A 123 9.18 4.75 15.78
N SER A 124 7.94 5.21 15.94
CA SER A 124 6.77 4.73 15.21
C SER A 124 6.47 5.52 13.93
N SER A 125 7.43 6.34 13.49
CA SER A 125 7.36 7.23 12.33
C SER A 125 7.22 6.54 10.97
N VAL A 126 6.95 7.34 9.93
CA VAL A 126 7.01 6.91 8.53
C VAL A 126 8.41 6.38 8.22
N CYS A 127 9.44 7.17 8.52
CA CYS A 127 10.83 6.75 8.42
C CYS A 127 11.29 6.01 9.69
N ARG A 128 10.79 4.80 9.87
CA ARG A 128 11.07 3.98 11.06
C ARG A 128 12.56 3.66 11.22
N PRO A 129 13.19 3.97 12.36
CA PRO A 129 14.57 3.58 12.63
C PRO A 129 14.68 2.07 12.94
N PRO A 130 15.87 1.45 12.77
CA PRO A 130 16.13 0.11 13.25
C PRO A 130 15.86 0.02 14.77
N ARG A 131 15.00 -0.92 15.18
CA ARG A 131 14.80 -1.23 16.60
C ARG A 131 15.73 -2.37 16.99
N PRO A 132 16.39 -2.31 18.17
CA PRO A 132 17.04 -3.48 18.73
C PRO A 132 16.03 -4.63 18.77
N SER A 133 16.43 -5.82 18.29
CA SER A 133 15.60 -7.01 18.44
C SER A 133 15.35 -7.27 19.92
N LEU A 134 14.09 -7.35 20.32
CA LEU A 134 13.68 -7.97 21.58
C LEU A 134 14.01 -9.47 21.54
#